data_AF-A0A4Q3RK83-F1
#
_entry.id   AF-A0A4Q3RK83-F1
#
_cell.length_a   1.000
_cell.length_b   1.000
_cell.length_c   1.000
_cell.angle_alpha   90.00
_cell.angle_beta   90.00
_cell.angle_gamma   90.00
#
_symmetry.space_group_name_H-M   'P 1'
#
loop_
_entity.id
_entity.type
_entity.pdbx_description
1 polymer ?
#
loop_
_entity_poly.entity_id
_entity_poly.type
_entity_poly.pdbx_seq_one_letter_code
_entity_poly.pdbx_strand_id
1 'polypeptide(L)'
;CMILSARNKTFGDYTNKKAPLKRNYMFCAIAGTTWFLQYLFYGMGESKLGNGSSSWILHMAFIILVANGWGFALKEWSGVSKKTRNTILLGIILIILAVIVVGYGNSLHD
;
A
#
# COMPACT_ATOMS: atom_id res chain seq x y z
N CYS A 1 5.32 25.91 -6.63
CA CYS A 1 6.53 25.07 -6.83
C CYS A 1 7.58 25.70 -7.77
N MET A 2 7.20 26.27 -8.93
CA MET A 2 8.18 26.85 -9.87
C MET A 2 9.02 28.00 -9.27
N ILE A 3 8.41 28.85 -8.44
CA ILE A 3 9.11 29.95 -7.73
C ILE A 3 10.15 29.42 -6.74
N LEU A 4 9.86 28.31 -6.04
CA LEU A 4 10.81 27.67 -5.13
C LEU A 4 11.96 26.99 -5.90
N SER A 5 11.67 26.37 -7.04
CA SER A 5 12.70 25.76 -7.90
C SER A 5 13.64 26.83 -8.50
N ALA A 6 13.12 28.03 -8.78
CA ALA A 6 13.91 29.17 -9.23
C ALA A 6 14.84 29.68 -8.12
N ARG A 7 14.29 29.86 -6.91
CA ARG A 7 15.04 30.34 -5.74
C ARG A 7 16.14 29.37 -5.29
N ASN A 8 15.89 28.06 -5.33
CA ASN A 8 16.85 27.04 -4.90
C ASN A 8 17.86 26.62 -6.01
N LYS A 9 17.81 27.24 -7.20
CA LYS A 9 18.69 26.92 -8.34
C LYS A 9 18.67 25.44 -8.77
N THR A 10 17.59 24.70 -8.47
CA THR A 10 17.45 23.27 -8.79
C THR A 10 16.92 23.01 -10.19
N PHE A 11 16.72 24.04 -11.01
CA PHE A 11 16.29 23.87 -12.40
C PHE A 11 17.29 23.07 -13.25
N GLY A 12 18.57 23.07 -12.89
CA GLY A 12 19.60 22.24 -13.53
C GLY A 12 19.46 20.74 -13.24
N ASP A 13 18.77 20.34 -12.18
CA ASP A 13 18.59 18.92 -11.84
C ASP A 13 17.64 18.21 -12.81
N TYR A 14 16.69 18.93 -13.40
CA TYR A 14 15.80 18.39 -14.44
C TYR A 14 16.54 18.03 -15.74
N THR A 15 17.72 18.62 -15.97
CA THR A 15 18.57 18.36 -17.14
C THR A 15 19.84 17.57 -16.80
N ASN A 16 19.98 17.14 -15.55
CA ASN A 16 21.16 16.46 -15.06
C ASN A 16 21.22 15.00 -15.55
N LYS A 17 21.98 14.78 -16.63
CA LYS A 17 22.22 13.46 -17.25
C LYS A 17 23.05 12.51 -16.38
N LYS A 18 23.59 12.94 -15.23
CA LYS A 18 24.35 12.08 -14.30
C LYS A 18 23.46 11.24 -13.38
N ALA A 19 22.15 11.50 -13.33
CA ALA A 19 21.23 10.65 -12.58
C ALA A 19 21.14 9.25 -13.23
N PRO A 20 21.06 8.15 -12.45
CA PRO A 20 20.93 6.79 -12.99
C PRO A 20 19.53 6.55 -13.57
N LEU A 21 19.23 7.20 -14.70
CA LEU A 21 17.93 7.24 -15.37
C LEU A 21 17.40 5.85 -15.70
N LYS A 22 18.25 4.97 -16.27
CA LYS A 22 17.87 3.58 -16.59
C LYS A 22 17.40 2.80 -15.37
N ARG A 23 18.08 2.98 -14.23
CA ARG A 23 17.74 2.32 -12.97
C ARG A 23 16.42 2.85 -12.42
N ASN A 24 16.20 4.16 -12.49
CA ASN A 24 14.94 4.77 -12.08
C ASN A 24 13.77 4.28 -12.94
N TYR A 25 13.92 4.24 -14.27
CA TYR A 25 12.89 3.69 -15.15
C TYR A 25 12.63 2.21 -14.87
N MET A 26 13.66 1.42 -14.61
CA MET A 26 13.52 0.01 -14.25
C MET A 26 12.76 -0.16 -12.92
N PHE A 27 13.07 0.62 -11.89
CA PHE A 27 12.32 0.59 -10.63
C PHE A 27 10.87 1.05 -10.80
N CYS A 28 10.61 2.08 -11.62
CA CYS A 28 9.25 2.51 -11.94
C CYS A 28 8.48 1.41 -12.69
N ALA A 29 9.12 0.73 -13.66
CA ALA A 29 8.50 -0.36 -14.40
C ALA A 29 8.19 -1.56 -13.48
N ILE A 30 9.10 -1.92 -12.58
CA ILE A 30 8.88 -2.98 -11.58
C ILE A 30 7.73 -2.59 -10.64
N ALA A 31 7.73 -1.37 -10.11
CA ALA A 31 6.66 -0.89 -9.24
C ALA A 31 5.29 -0.93 -9.93
N GLY A 32 5.22 -0.47 -11.19
CA GLY A 32 3.99 -0.53 -12.00
C GLY A 32 3.55 -1.96 -12.31
N THR A 33 4.49 -2.86 -12.62
CA THR A 33 4.19 -4.27 -12.89
C THR A 33 3.68 -4.97 -11.63
N THR A 34 4.30 -4.72 -10.47
CA THR A 34 3.84 -5.25 -9.17
C THR A 34 2.45 -4.75 -8.82
N TRP A 35 2.17 -3.46 -9.04
CA TRP A 35 0.84 -2.89 -8.83
C TRP A 35 -0.21 -3.50 -9.77
N PHE A 36 0.14 -3.78 -11.02
CA PHE A 36 -0.76 -4.47 -11.94
C PHE A 36 -1.00 -5.92 -11.52
N LEU A 37 0.05 -6.64 -11.12
CA LEU A 37 -0.04 -8.02 -10.62
C LEU A 37 -0.96 -8.13 -9.39
N GLN A 38 -1.02 -7.08 -8.55
CA GLN A 38 -1.95 -7.01 -7.43
C GLN A 38 -3.41 -7.25 -7.86
N TYR A 39 -3.84 -6.72 -9.00
CA TYR A 39 -5.20 -6.93 -9.52
C TYR A 39 -5.39 -8.31 -10.15
N LEU A 40 -4.32 -8.89 -10.72
CA LEU A 40 -4.36 -10.23 -11.27
C LEU A 40 -4.56 -11.28 -10.16
N PHE A 41 -3.85 -11.14 -9.03
CA PHE A 41 -4.07 -11.98 -7.86
C PHE A 41 -5.45 -11.75 -7.22
N TYR A 42 -5.93 -10.50 -7.21
CA TYR A 42 -7.30 -10.20 -6.78
C TYR A 42 -8.34 -10.94 -7.62
N GLY A 43 -8.25 -10.89 -8.95
CA GLY A 43 -9.20 -11.60 -9.83
C GLY A 43 -9.19 -13.12 -9.61
N MET A 44 -8.02 -13.73 -9.40
CA MET A 44 -7.94 -15.14 -9.02
C MET A 44 -8.57 -15.42 -7.65
N GLY A 45 -8.35 -14.55 -6.65
CA GLY A 45 -8.95 -14.69 -5.32
C GLY A 45 -10.46 -14.49 -5.31
N GLU A 46 -10.96 -13.50 -6.06
CA GLU A 46 -12.39 -13.20 -6.19
C GLU A 46 -13.16 -14.36 -6.82
N SER A 47 -12.59 -15.01 -7.85
CA SER A 47 -13.19 -16.19 -8.47
C SER A 47 -13.42 -17.38 -7.51
N LYS A 48 -12.65 -17.46 -6.41
CA LYS A 48 -12.79 -18.50 -5.39
C LYS A 48 -13.74 -18.11 -4.25
N LEU A 49 -13.95 -16.82 -4.04
CA LEU A 49 -14.78 -16.29 -2.96
C LEU A 49 -16.26 -16.14 -3.35
N GLY A 50 -16.60 -16.19 -4.65
CA GLY A 50 -17.97 -16.23 -5.17
C GLY A 50 -18.81 -14.96 -4.95
N ASN A 51 -18.39 -14.06 -4.05
CA ASN A 51 -19.08 -12.83 -3.68
C ASN A 51 -18.19 -11.61 -3.95
N GLY A 52 -18.39 -10.96 -5.11
CA GLY A 52 -17.53 -9.86 -5.59
C GLY A 52 -17.49 -8.65 -4.65
N SER A 53 -18.60 -8.33 -3.99
CA SER A 53 -18.70 -7.21 -3.04
C SER A 53 -17.86 -7.43 -1.78
N SER A 54 -17.92 -8.63 -1.20
CA SER A 54 -17.14 -9.00 -0.01
C SER A 54 -15.66 -9.15 -0.35
N SER A 55 -15.34 -9.67 -1.54
CA SER A 55 -13.96 -9.84 -2.01
C SER A 55 -13.22 -8.51 -2.16
N TRP A 56 -13.87 -7.47 -2.69
CA TRP A 56 -13.25 -6.15 -2.86
C TRP A 56 -12.85 -5.51 -1.52
N ILE A 57 -13.73 -5.55 -0.52
CA ILE A 57 -13.44 -5.00 0.82
C ILE A 57 -12.31 -5.78 1.48
N LEU A 58 -12.32 -7.11 1.34
CA LEU A 58 -11.27 -7.98 1.86
C LEU A 58 -9.89 -7.63 1.26
N HIS A 59 -9.84 -7.36 -0.06
CA HIS A 59 -8.63 -6.96 -0.76
C HIS A 59 -8.07 -5.63 -0.25
N MET A 60 -8.93 -4.61 -0.11
CA MET A 60 -8.52 -3.30 0.42
C MET A 60 -7.99 -3.40 1.85
N ALA A 61 -8.67 -4.17 2.71
CA ALA A 61 -8.24 -4.43 4.08
C ALA A 61 -6.87 -5.14 4.12
N PHE A 62 -6.67 -6.13 3.24
CA PHE A 62 -5.42 -6.89 3.15
C PHE A 62 -4.24 -6.01 2.76
N ILE A 63 -4.39 -5.13 1.76
CA ILE A 63 -3.33 -4.20 1.33
C ILE A 63 -2.91 -3.28 2.48
N ILE A 64 -3.88 -2.71 3.20
CA ILE A 64 -3.60 -1.81 4.34
C ILE A 64 -2.86 -2.57 5.44
N LEU A 65 -3.27 -3.80 5.74
CA LEU A 65 -2.64 -4.61 6.79
C LEU A 65 -1.20 -4.98 6.43
N VAL A 66 -0.96 -5.43 5.18
CA VAL A 66 0.39 -5.76 4.69
C VAL A 66 1.28 -4.52 4.63
N ALA A 67 0.77 -3.38 4.17
CA ALA A 67 1.52 -2.12 4.13
C ALA A 67 1.95 -1.66 5.52
N ASN A 68 1.04 -1.71 6.50
CA ASN A 68 1.37 -1.39 7.89
C ASN A 68 2.36 -2.40 8.48
N GLY A 69 2.20 -3.70 8.20
CA GLY A 69 3.14 -4.74 8.63
C GLY A 69 4.56 -4.52 8.09
N TRP A 70 4.69 -4.16 6.80
CA TRP A 70 5.97 -3.84 6.19
C TRP A 70 6.60 -2.59 6.80
N GLY A 71 5.80 -1.56 7.08
CA GLY A 71 6.25 -0.35 7.79
C GLY A 71 6.79 -0.65 9.20
N PHE A 72 6.18 -1.60 9.91
CA PHE A 72 6.71 -2.10 11.19
C PHE A 72 8.01 -2.90 11.00
N ALA A 73 8.10 -3.75 9.98
CA ALA A 73 9.30 -4.55 9.68
C ALA A 73 10.51 -3.68 9.32
N LEU A 74 10.31 -2.61 8.54
CA LEU A 74 11.33 -1.61 8.21
C LEU A 74 11.70 -0.68 9.37
N LYS A 75 11.07 -0.87 10.55
CA LYS A 75 11.26 -0.05 11.76
C LYS A 75 11.02 1.46 11.52
N GLU A 76 10.27 1.84 10.50
CA GLU A 76 9.95 3.24 10.21
C GLU A 76 9.23 3.93 11.39
N TRP A 77 8.52 3.13 12.19
CA TRP A 77 7.79 3.57 13.37
C TRP A 77 8.59 3.48 14.68
N SER A 78 9.92 3.32 14.65
CA SER A 78 10.72 3.29 15.88
C SER A 78 10.96 4.68 16.49
N GLY A 79 10.90 5.75 15.68
CA GLY A 79 11.12 7.13 16.12
C GLY A 79 9.86 7.92 16.49
N VAL A 80 8.68 7.33 16.36
CA VAL A 80 7.40 8.03 16.60
C VAL A 80 6.95 7.93 18.06
N SER A 81 6.08 8.86 18.48
CA SER A 81 5.54 8.86 19.84
C SER A 81 4.81 7.54 20.15
N LYS A 82 4.86 7.10 21.42
CA LYS A 82 4.16 5.89 21.89
C LYS A 82 2.65 5.95 21.59
N LYS A 83 2.04 7.14 21.63
CA LYS A 83 0.63 7.35 21.27
C LYS A 83 0.37 7.02 19.80
N THR A 84 1.19 7.55 18.89
CA THR A 84 1.07 7.29 17.45
C THR A 84 1.21 5.79 17.14
N ARG A 85 2.20 5.13 17.76
CA ARG A 85 2.39 3.69 17.58
C ARG A 85 1.19 2.87 18.06
N ASN A 86 0.60 3.23 19.21
CA ASN A 86 -0.61 2.57 19.71
C ASN A 86 -1.83 2.82 18.81
N THR A 87 -1.98 4.01 18.23
CA THR A 87 -3.06 4.30 17.27
C THR A 87 -2.98 3.42 16.04
N ILE A 88 -1.78 3.22 15.49
CA ILE A 88 -1.57 2.34 14.33
C ILE A 88 -1.90 0.89 14.70
N LEU A 89 -1.43 0.42 15.86
CA LEU A 89 -1.76 -0.92 16.37
C LEU A 89 -3.27 -1.13 16.54
N LEU A 90 -3.98 -0.16 17.13
CA LEU A 90 -5.43 -0.20 17.25
C LEU A 90 -6.13 -0.24 15.89
N GLY A 91 -5.65 0.53 14.91
CA GLY A 91 -6.15 0.49 13.53
C GLY A 91 -5.99 -0.89 12.89
N ILE A 92 -4.83 -1.54 13.05
CA ILE A 92 -4.58 -2.90 12.55
C ILE A 92 -5.55 -3.89 13.21
N ILE A 93 -5.73 -3.84 14.53
CA ILE A 93 -6.67 -4.70 15.26
C ILE A 93 -8.09 -4.51 14.74
N LEU A 94 -8.52 -3.26 14.52
CA LEU A 94 -9.84 -2.94 14.00
C LEU A 94 -10.06 -3.50 12.58
N ILE A 95 -9.05 -3.43 11.71
CA ILE A 95 -9.11 -4.01 10.36
C ILE A 95 -9.25 -5.53 10.44
N ILE A 96 -8.49 -6.20 11.33
CA ILE A 96 -8.61 -7.64 11.53
C ILE A 96 -10.03 -8.02 11.96
N LEU A 97 -10.61 -7.28 12.91
CA LEU A 97 -12.00 -7.49 13.34
C LEU A 97 -12.99 -7.30 12.18
N ALA A 98 -12.82 -6.25 11.38
CA ALA A 98 -13.67 -6.01 10.22
C ALA A 98 -13.60 -7.17 9.20
N VAL A 99 -12.40 -7.70 8.94
CA VAL A 99 -12.21 -8.86 8.05
C VAL A 99 -12.95 -10.10 8.58
N ILE A 100 -12.85 -10.37 9.89
CA ILE A 100 -13.55 -11.50 10.53
C ILE A 100 -15.07 -11.34 10.40
N VAL A 101 -15.59 -10.14 10.66
CA VAL A 101 -17.04 -9.85 10.57
C VAL A 101 -17.55 -10.03 9.13
N VAL A 102 -16.82 -9.51 8.14
CA VAL A 102 -17.18 -9.67 6.72
C VAL A 102 -17.10 -11.13 6.30
N GLY A 103 -16.07 -11.87 6.72
CA GLY A 103 -15.93 -13.29 6.45
C GLY A 103 -17.08 -14.12 7.03
N TYR A 104 -17.43 -13.86 8.29
CA TYR A 104 -18.55 -14.53 8.97
C TYR A 104 -19.90 -14.19 8.34
N GLY A 105 -20.12 -12.92 7.97
CA GLY A 105 -21.32 -12.47 7.27
C GLY A 105 -21.47 -13.13 5.90
N ASN A 106 -20.37 -13.39 5.20
CA ASN A 106 -20.39 -14.10 3.92
C ASN A 106 -20.74 -15.59 4.12
N SER A 107 -20.21 -16.24 5.16
CA SER A 107 -20.51 -17.66 5.45
C SER A 107 -21.94 -17.94 5.94
N LEU A 108 -22.69 -16.90 6.33
CA LEU A 108 -24.09 -17.00 6.75
C LEU A 108 -25.08 -16.82 5.60
N HIS A 109 -24.61 -16.35 4.44
CA HIS A 109 -25.42 -16.15 3.24
C HIS A 109 -25.42 -17.39 2.33
N ASP A 110 -24.49 -18.31 2.53
CA ASP A 110 -24.49 -19.68 2.00
C ASP A 110 -25.19 -20.64 2.98
#